data_AF-A0A1H9X7D5-F1
#
_entry.id   AF-A0A1H9X7D5-F1
#
_cell.length_a   1.000
_cell.length_b   1.000
_cell.length_c   1.000
_cell.angle_alpha   90.00
_cell.angle_beta   90.00
_cell.angle_gamma   90.00
#
_symmetry.space_group_name_H-M   'P 1'
#
loop_
_entity.id
_entity.type
_entity.pdbx_description
1 polymer ?
#
loop_
_entity_poly.entity_id
_entity_poly.type
_entity_poly.pdbx_seq_one_letter_code
_entity_poly.pdbx_strand_id
1 'polypeptide(L)'
;MPDFLVPYQCDRARSFAALADAHAEFWRLVIAPHWPRMRMALGEEVLLRARSLATVGPESLPKPEESHLVAADQRLLLLPLIFAADRVSCPTDHPHTLRLAYQARGGALLAGTTPPPPNQTASSPWSAPAEPESSAPWKPQPPPPPWPPP
;
A
#
# COMPACT_ATOMS: atom_id res chain seq x y z
N MET A 1 -36.57 -3.55 11.15
CA MET A 1 -35.17 -3.23 11.48
C MET A 1 -34.53 -4.46 12.09
N PRO A 2 -33.27 -4.80 11.78
CA PRO A 2 -32.63 -5.99 12.36
C PRO A 2 -32.54 -5.93 13.89
N ASP A 3 -32.87 -7.02 14.56
CA ASP A 3 -32.93 -7.08 16.04
C ASP A 3 -31.59 -6.76 16.71
N PHE A 4 -30.46 -7.11 16.07
CA PHE A 4 -29.12 -6.81 16.60
C PHE A 4 -28.81 -5.30 16.67
N LEU A 5 -29.59 -4.44 15.99
CA LEU A 5 -29.43 -2.99 16.03
C LEU A 5 -30.29 -2.31 17.11
N VAL A 6 -31.26 -3.00 17.69
CA VAL A 6 -32.15 -2.45 18.73
C VAL A 6 -31.35 -1.88 19.93
N PRO A 7 -30.31 -2.56 20.46
CA PRO A 7 -29.51 -2.02 21.56
C PRO A 7 -28.87 -0.66 21.26
N TYR A 8 -28.41 -0.45 20.03
CA TYR A 8 -27.72 0.78 19.61
C TYR A 8 -28.65 2.00 19.51
N GLN A 9 -29.97 1.77 19.52
CA GLN A 9 -30.96 2.84 19.54
C GLN A 9 -31.47 3.14 20.95
N CYS A 10 -31.66 2.11 21.76
CA CYS A 10 -32.13 2.25 23.13
C CYS A 10 -31.04 2.81 24.06
N ASP A 11 -29.80 2.35 23.90
CA ASP A 11 -28.66 2.81 24.68
C ASP A 11 -27.39 2.79 23.81
N ARG A 12 -27.23 3.89 23.08
CA ARG A 12 -26.14 4.09 22.12
C ARG A 12 -24.78 4.03 22.81
N ALA A 13 -24.63 4.74 23.93
CA ALA A 13 -23.35 4.87 24.61
C ALA A 13 -22.87 3.50 25.11
N ARG A 14 -23.74 2.74 25.78
CA ARG A 14 -23.41 1.40 26.27
C ARG A 14 -23.13 0.42 25.14
N SER A 15 -23.93 0.44 24.08
CA SER A 15 -23.78 -0.49 22.96
C SER A 15 -22.46 -0.26 22.19
N PHE A 16 -22.08 1.00 21.96
CA PHE A 16 -20.78 1.30 21.36
C PHE A 16 -19.60 1.01 22.28
N ALA A 17 -19.74 1.22 23.60
CA ALA A 17 -18.71 0.81 24.55
C ALA A 17 -18.48 -0.70 24.51
N ALA A 18 -19.54 -1.51 24.55
CA ALA A 18 -19.44 -2.97 24.47
C ALA A 18 -18.84 -3.44 23.13
N LEU A 19 -19.17 -2.78 22.02
CA LEU A 19 -18.56 -3.08 20.72
C LEU A 19 -17.06 -2.75 20.71
N ALA A 20 -16.67 -1.60 21.27
CA ALA A 20 -15.27 -1.21 21.36
C ALA A 20 -14.47 -2.20 22.22
N ASP A 21 -15.02 -2.63 23.36
CA ASP A 21 -14.42 -3.65 24.22
C ASP A 21 -14.26 -4.99 23.49
N ALA A 22 -15.31 -5.43 22.79
CA ALA A 22 -15.26 -6.66 22.00
C ALA A 22 -14.22 -6.59 20.87
N HIS A 23 -14.10 -5.43 20.21
CA HIS A 23 -13.10 -5.21 19.17
C HIS A 23 -11.67 -5.19 19.73
N ALA A 24 -11.47 -4.55 20.89
CA ALA A 24 -10.17 -4.54 21.57
C ALA A 24 -9.75 -5.94 22.01
N GLU A 25 -10.69 -6.73 22.54
CA GLU A 25 -10.43 -8.12 22.94
C GLU A 25 -10.14 -9.01 21.73
N PHE A 26 -10.90 -8.86 20.65
CA PHE A 26 -10.60 -9.51 19.37
C PHE A 26 -9.18 -9.16 18.90
N TRP A 27 -8.81 -7.88 18.90
CA TRP A 27 -7.47 -7.45 18.50
C TRP A 27 -6.40 -8.10 19.36
N ARG A 28 -6.57 -8.09 20.69
CA ARG A 28 -5.62 -8.66 21.65
C ARG A 28 -5.40 -10.14 21.43
N LEU A 29 -6.47 -10.89 21.16
CA LEU A 29 -6.42 -12.34 20.99
C LEU A 29 -5.94 -12.76 19.60
N VAL A 30 -6.40 -12.06 18.55
CA VAL A 30 -6.25 -12.53 17.17
C VAL A 30 -5.13 -11.79 16.44
N ILE A 31 -4.95 -10.49 16.66
CA ILE A 31 -4.02 -9.67 15.87
C ILE A 31 -2.70 -9.46 16.61
N ALA A 32 -2.75 -9.11 17.90
CA ALA A 32 -1.58 -8.75 18.70
C ALA A 32 -0.43 -9.77 18.63
N PRO A 33 -0.67 -11.10 18.69
CA PRO A 33 0.41 -12.09 18.62
C PRO A 33 1.20 -12.06 17.30
N HIS A 34 0.58 -11.61 16.21
CA HIS A 34 1.17 -11.56 14.88
C HIS A 34 1.65 -10.16 14.48
N TRP A 35 1.34 -9.14 15.29
CA TRP A 35 1.62 -7.74 15.00
C TRP A 35 3.09 -7.43 14.72
N PRO A 36 4.09 -8.00 15.44
CA PRO A 36 5.50 -7.78 15.10
C PRO A 36 5.85 -8.23 13.68
N ARG A 37 5.34 -9.39 13.23
CA ARG A 37 5.58 -9.90 11.86
C ARG A 37 4.88 -9.06 10.81
N MET A 38 3.62 -8.70 11.07
CA MET A 38 2.86 -7.77 10.24
C MET A 38 3.61 -6.44 10.04
N ARG A 39 4.14 -5.86 11.13
CA ARG A 39 4.93 -4.62 11.07
C ARG A 39 6.21 -4.75 10.26
N MET A 40 6.92 -5.87 10.38
CA MET A 40 8.13 -6.11 9.58
C MET A 40 7.79 -6.14 8.09
N ALA A 41 6.77 -6.91 7.70
CA ALA A 41 6.31 -6.97 6.31
C ALA A 41 5.88 -5.60 5.76
N LEU A 42 5.16 -4.81 6.57
CA LEU A 42 4.78 -3.45 6.20
C LEU A 42 6.00 -2.52 6.07
N GLY A 43 6.99 -2.65 6.96
CA GLY A 43 8.23 -1.88 6.90
C GLY A 43 9.02 -2.14 5.62
N GLU A 44 9.13 -3.41 5.21
CA GLU A 44 9.77 -3.80 3.95
C GLU A 44 9.05 -3.21 2.74
N GLU A 45 7.72 -3.27 2.70
CA GLU A 45 6.92 -2.66 1.63
C GLU A 45 7.15 -1.14 1.55
N VAL A 46 7.15 -0.42 2.68
CA VAL A 46 7.43 1.04 2.69
C VAL A 46 8.82 1.33 2.13
N LEU A 47 9.84 0.57 2.52
CA LEU A 47 11.19 0.76 2.04
C LEU A 47 11.30 0.50 0.53
N LEU A 48 10.67 -0.57 0.03
CA LEU A 48 10.61 -0.88 -1.40
C LEU A 48 9.93 0.25 -2.19
N ARG A 49 8.83 0.80 -1.68
CA ARG A 49 8.10 1.89 -2.33
C ARG A 49 8.86 3.21 -2.28
N ALA A 50 9.48 3.54 -1.14
CA ALA A 50 10.32 4.73 -1.00
C ALA A 50 11.51 4.68 -1.97
N ARG A 51 12.14 3.50 -2.12
CA ARG A 51 13.22 3.30 -3.10
C ARG A 51 12.72 3.49 -4.53
N SER A 52 11.61 2.86 -4.89
CA SER A 52 11.03 2.98 -6.23
C SER A 52 10.69 4.43 -6.57
N LEU A 53 10.11 5.15 -5.61
CA LEU A 53 9.83 6.58 -5.74
C LEU A 53 11.10 7.41 -5.96
N ALA A 54 12.19 7.12 -5.22
CA ALA A 54 13.44 7.85 -5.34
C ALA A 54 14.18 7.59 -6.67
N THR A 55 14.05 6.40 -7.25
CA THR A 55 14.81 6.01 -8.45
C THR A 55 14.02 6.13 -9.75
N VAL A 56 12.71 5.87 -9.73
CA VAL A 56 11.81 5.88 -10.90
C VAL A 56 10.90 7.11 -10.90
N GLY A 57 10.65 7.70 -9.72
CA GLY A 57 9.74 8.84 -9.57
C GLY A 57 8.32 8.42 -9.19
N PRO A 58 7.40 9.40 -9.11
CA PRO A 58 6.04 9.21 -8.60
C PRO A 58 5.17 8.27 -9.46
N GLU A 59 5.57 8.02 -10.71
CA GLU A 59 4.93 7.06 -11.61
C GLU A 59 5.02 5.61 -11.10
N SER A 60 6.00 5.30 -10.24
CA SER A 60 6.15 3.97 -9.64
C SER A 60 5.18 3.67 -8.49
N LEU A 61 4.51 4.70 -7.97
CA LEU A 61 3.58 4.54 -6.86
C LEU A 61 2.26 3.90 -7.34
N PRO A 62 1.58 3.10 -6.49
CA PRO A 62 0.25 2.62 -6.81
C PRO A 62 -0.70 3.81 -6.99
N LYS A 63 -1.49 3.80 -8.06
CA LYS A 63 -2.45 4.87 -8.38
C LYS A 63 -3.86 4.27 -8.50
N PRO A 64 -4.90 4.97 -8.03
CA PRO A 64 -6.27 4.67 -8.43
C PRO A 64 -6.41 4.72 -9.95
N GLU A 65 -7.33 3.93 -10.53
CA GLU A 65 -7.50 3.79 -11.99
C GLU A 65 -7.77 5.12 -12.74
N GLU A 66 -8.18 6.18 -12.03
CA GLU A 66 -8.55 7.48 -12.63
C GLU A 66 -7.77 8.68 -12.04
N SER A 67 -6.69 8.47 -11.27
CA SER A 67 -6.06 9.56 -10.51
C SER A 67 -4.62 9.88 -10.94
N HIS A 68 -4.40 11.14 -11.29
CA HIS A 68 -3.07 11.74 -11.35
C HIS A 68 -2.65 12.17 -9.94
N LEU A 69 -1.58 11.58 -9.44
CA LEU A 69 -1.03 11.90 -8.14
C LEU A 69 -0.10 13.12 -8.27
N VAL A 70 -0.55 14.29 -7.83
CA VAL A 70 0.26 15.52 -7.77
C VAL A 70 0.65 15.77 -6.32
N ALA A 71 1.94 15.67 -6.02
CA ALA A 71 2.50 15.81 -4.67
C ALA A 71 3.43 17.03 -4.54
N ALA A 72 3.13 18.12 -5.26
CA ALA A 72 3.96 19.32 -5.23
C ALA A 72 3.79 20.03 -3.87
N ASP A 73 4.90 20.34 -3.20
CA ASP A 73 4.96 21.02 -1.90
C ASP A 73 4.15 20.34 -0.76
N GLN A 74 3.90 19.04 -0.90
CA GLN A 74 3.18 18.24 0.09
C GLN A 74 4.08 17.15 0.67
N ARG A 75 3.82 16.81 1.93
CA ARG A 75 4.41 15.62 2.54
C ARG A 75 3.69 14.38 2.01
N LEU A 76 4.44 13.39 1.57
CA LEU A 76 3.88 12.10 1.16
C LEU A 76 3.86 11.13 2.35
N LEU A 77 2.69 10.60 2.67
CA LEU A 77 2.51 9.53 3.65
C LEU A 77 2.12 8.23 2.93
N LEU A 78 3.02 7.26 2.95
CA LEU A 78 2.75 5.91 2.45
C LEU A 78 2.09 5.08 3.57
N LEU A 79 0.87 4.62 3.33
CA LEU A 79 0.10 3.80 4.26
C LEU A 79 -0.15 2.41 3.63
N PRO A 80 0.79 1.46 3.76
CA PRO A 80 0.55 0.10 3.33
C PRO A 80 -0.50 -0.57 4.23
N LEU A 81 -1.39 -1.33 3.62
CA LEU A 81 -2.47 -2.07 4.27
C LEU A 81 -2.26 -3.58 4.07
N ILE A 82 -2.39 -4.37 5.14
CA ILE A 82 -2.36 -5.84 5.09
C ILE A 82 -3.71 -6.40 4.65
N PHE A 83 -4.79 -5.72 5.05
CA PHE A 83 -6.16 -6.11 4.73
C PHE A 83 -6.81 -4.98 3.93
N ALA A 84 -6.57 -4.94 2.62
CA ALA A 84 -7.34 -4.14 1.69
C ALA A 84 -7.86 -5.00 0.53
N ALA A 85 -9.01 -4.60 -0.04
CA ALA A 85 -9.61 -5.27 -1.19
C ALA A 85 -9.02 -4.73 -2.50
N ASP A 86 -7.69 -4.77 -2.64
CA ASP A 86 -6.92 -4.25 -3.79
C ASP A 86 -7.21 -2.80 -4.18
N ARG A 87 -7.73 -2.00 -3.25
CA ARG A 87 -8.02 -0.60 -3.46
C ARG A 87 -6.85 0.29 -3.06
N VAL A 88 -6.49 1.18 -3.98
CA VAL A 88 -5.68 2.37 -3.68
C VAL A 88 -6.65 3.49 -3.33
N SER A 89 -6.39 4.19 -2.24
CA SER A 89 -7.13 5.40 -1.90
C SER A 89 -6.16 6.53 -1.56
N CYS A 90 -6.55 7.74 -1.93
CA CYS A 90 -5.83 8.96 -1.59
C CYS A 90 -6.74 9.85 -0.73
N PRO A 91 -6.87 9.60 0.58
CA PRO A 91 -7.67 10.49 1.42
C PRO A 91 -6.95 11.83 1.58
N THR A 92 -7.60 12.92 1.20
CA THR A 92 -7.01 14.26 1.00
C THR A 92 -7.40 15.29 2.06
N ASP A 93 -7.99 14.88 3.19
CA ASP A 93 -8.53 15.79 4.22
C ASP A 93 -7.45 16.62 4.97
N HIS A 94 -6.18 16.53 4.58
CA HIS A 94 -5.09 17.31 5.16
C HIS A 94 -4.40 18.19 4.09
N PRO A 95 -4.36 19.52 4.29
CA PRO A 95 -3.93 20.46 3.23
C PRO A 95 -2.47 20.33 2.80
N HIS A 96 -1.61 19.77 3.66
CA HIS A 96 -0.15 19.67 3.42
C HIS A 96 0.37 18.23 3.35
N THR A 97 -0.52 17.24 3.42
CA THR A 97 -0.12 15.83 3.43
C THR A 97 -0.95 15.06 2.42
N LEU A 98 -0.27 14.54 1.41
CA LEU A 98 -0.85 13.56 0.51
C LEU A 98 -0.68 12.17 1.13
N ARG A 99 -1.79 11.53 1.48
CA ARG A 99 -1.80 10.15 1.97
C ARG A 99 -2.09 9.19 0.81
N LEU A 100 -1.24 8.19 0.63
CA LEU A 100 -1.45 7.09 -0.30
C LEU A 100 -1.63 5.80 0.48
N ALA A 101 -2.87 5.31 0.55
CA ALA A 101 -3.20 4.03 1.16
C ALA A 101 -3.31 2.96 0.07
N TYR A 102 -2.59 1.85 0.21
CA TYR A 102 -2.49 0.81 -0.81
C TYR A 102 -2.32 -0.58 -0.19
N GLN A 103 -2.74 -1.61 -0.94
CA GLN A 103 -2.50 -3.01 -0.59
C GLN A 103 -1.00 -3.31 -0.65
N ALA A 104 -0.43 -3.83 0.44
CA ALA A 104 0.92 -4.39 0.41
C ALA A 104 0.95 -5.62 -0.49
N ARG A 105 1.92 -5.72 -1.41
CA ARG A 105 1.98 -6.82 -2.40
C ARG A 105 2.86 -8.00 -1.96
N GLY A 106 3.63 -7.84 -0.88
CA GLY A 106 4.39 -8.92 -0.28
C GLY A 106 3.52 -9.93 0.48
N GLY A 107 4.11 -11.10 0.76
CA GLY A 107 3.49 -12.12 1.62
C GLY A 107 4.36 -12.38 2.84
N ALA A 108 3.74 -12.59 3.99
CA ALA A 108 4.42 -13.01 5.21
C ALA A 108 3.65 -14.14 5.88
N LEU A 109 4.38 -15.16 6.36
CA LEU A 109 3.78 -16.20 7.19
C LEU A 109 3.55 -15.65 8.59
N LEU A 110 2.27 -15.43 8.94
CA LEU A 110 1.90 -14.88 10.25
C LEU A 110 1.88 -15.96 11.34
N ALA A 111 1.42 -17.16 10.98
CA ALA A 111 1.30 -18.32 11.86
C ALA A 111 1.87 -19.56 11.16
N GLY A 112 2.71 -20.32 11.87
CA GLY A 112 3.40 -21.50 11.37
C GLY A 112 4.83 -21.59 11.91
N THR A 113 5.42 -22.78 11.86
CA THR A 113 6.87 -22.94 12.01
C THR A 113 7.58 -22.31 10.82
N THR A 114 8.73 -21.68 11.05
CA THR A 114 9.57 -21.08 10.01
C THR A 114 9.71 -22.07 8.84
N PRO A 115 9.35 -21.69 7.60
CA PRO A 115 9.58 -22.57 6.47
C PRO A 115 11.08 -22.85 6.36
N PRO A 116 11.50 -24.09 6.03
CA PRO A 116 12.91 -24.38 5.82
C PRO A 116 13.48 -23.40 4.78
N PRO A 117 14.77 -23.00 4.90
CA PRO A 117 15.37 -22.06 3.97
C PRO A 117 15.12 -22.54 2.54
N PRO A 118 14.77 -21.63 1.60
CA PRO A 118 14.44 -22.03 0.25
C PRO A 118 15.61 -22.80 -0.36
N ASN A 119 15.34 -24.03 -0.79
CA ASN A 119 16.26 -24.72 -1.67
C ASN A 119 16.40 -23.84 -2.93
N GLN A 120 17.63 -23.43 -3.25
CA GLN A 120 17.96 -22.46 -4.30
C GLN A 120 17.66 -22.95 -5.73
N THR A 121 16.73 -23.89 -5.90
CA THR A 121 16.35 -24.54 -7.16
C THR A 121 14.88 -24.30 -7.53
N ALA A 122 14.09 -23.60 -6.72
CA ALA A 122 12.77 -23.14 -7.15
C ALA A 122 12.91 -21.80 -7.90
N SER A 123 12.75 -21.85 -9.22
CA SER A 123 12.64 -20.70 -10.10
C SER A 123 11.71 -19.63 -9.51
N SER A 124 12.20 -18.39 -9.51
CA SER A 124 11.47 -17.23 -8.99
C SER A 124 10.09 -17.09 -9.67
N PRO A 125 8.98 -16.86 -8.94
CA PRO A 125 7.69 -16.54 -9.53
C PRO A 125 7.69 -15.17 -10.23
N TRP A 126 8.75 -14.37 -10.02
CA TRP A 126 9.04 -13.18 -10.82
C TRP A 126 9.83 -13.58 -12.08
N SER A 127 9.14 -14.21 -13.02
CA SER A 127 9.54 -14.03 -14.41
C SER A 127 9.08 -12.64 -14.81
N ALA A 128 10.03 -11.73 -15.04
CA ALA A 128 9.73 -10.51 -15.75
C ALA A 128 8.97 -10.88 -17.04
N PRO A 129 7.96 -10.11 -17.49
CA PRO A 129 7.47 -10.29 -18.85
C PRO A 129 8.68 -10.20 -19.77
N ALA A 130 8.81 -11.16 -20.70
CA ALA A 130 9.87 -11.17 -21.69
C ALA A 130 9.94 -9.78 -22.33
N GLU A 131 11.10 -9.12 -22.22
CA GLU A 131 11.36 -7.88 -22.94
C GLU A 131 11.11 -8.15 -24.43
N PRO A 132 10.31 -7.33 -25.14
CA PRO A 132 10.35 -7.37 -26.59
C PRO A 132 11.77 -6.99 -27.02
N GLU A 133 12.45 -7.90 -27.70
CA GLU A 133 13.74 -7.65 -28.34
C GLU A 133 13.64 -6.39 -29.22
N SER A 134 14.25 -5.31 -28.76
CA SER A 134 14.68 -4.20 -29.62
C SER A 134 15.72 -3.35 -28.88
N SER A 135 16.89 -3.94 -28.65
CA SER A 135 18.10 -3.17 -28.34
C SER A 135 18.57 -2.43 -29.59
N ALA A 136 17.94 -1.30 -29.90
CA ALA A 136 18.60 -0.25 -30.68
C ALA A 136 19.25 0.72 -29.68
N PRO A 137 20.53 1.10 -29.86
CA PRO A 137 21.16 2.07 -28.98
C PRO A 137 20.41 3.41 -29.04
N TRP A 138 20.09 3.94 -27.87
CA TRP A 138 19.52 5.28 -27.68
C TRP A 138 20.28 6.31 -28.52
N LYS A 139 19.57 7.01 -29.42
CA LYS A 139 20.09 8.21 -30.09
C LYS A 139 19.52 9.44 -29.37
N PRO A 140 20.36 10.40 -28.93
CA PRO A 140 19.85 11.63 -28.35
C PRO A 140 18.99 12.39 -29.36
N GLN A 141 17.83 12.84 -28.91
CA GLN A 141 16.90 13.62 -29.72
C GLN A 141 17.43 15.07 -29.85
N PRO A 142 17.40 15.70 -31.04
CA PRO A 142 17.83 17.09 -31.19
C PRO A 142 16.92 18.04 -30.40
N PRO A 143 17.44 19.18 -29.90
CA PRO A 143 16.65 20.14 -29.14
C PRO A 143 15.49 20.69 -29.98
N PRO A 144 14.36 21.06 -29.35
CA PRO A 144 13.24 21.67 -30.06
C PRO A 144 13.66 23.00 -30.72
N PRO A 145 13.05 23.37 -31.86
CA PRO A 145 13.36 24.62 -32.52
C PRO A 145 13.00 25.83 -31.63
N PRO A 146 13.72 26.96 -31.74
CA PRO A 146 13.38 28.16 -31.01
C PRO A 146 11.99 28.66 -31.43
N TRP A 147 11.24 29.15 -30.44
CA TRP A 147 9.92 29.78 -30.65
C TRP A 147 10.03 30.95 -31.64
N PRO A 148 9.02 31.18 -32.50
CA PRO A 148 9.00 32.35 -33.36
C PRO A 148 8.93 33.63 -32.51
N PRO A 149 9.57 34.73 -32.95
CA PRO A 149 9.49 36.01 -32.26
C PRO A 149 8.05 36.56 -32.27
N PRO A 150 7.71 37.44 -31.30
CA PRO A 150 6.36 37.97 -31.11
C PRO A 150 5.81 38.74 -32.32
#